data_AF-A0A7R6X335-F1
#
_entry.id   AF-A0A7R6X335-F1
#
_cell.length_a   1.000
_cell.length_b   1.000
_cell.length_c   1.000
_cell.angle_alpha   90.00
_cell.angle_beta   90.00
_cell.angle_gamma   90.00
#
_symmetry.space_group_name_H-M   'P 1'
#
loop_
_entity.id
_entity.type
_entity.pdbx_description
1 polymer ?
#
loop_
_entity_poly.entity_id
_entity_poly.type
_entity_poly.pdbx_seq_one_letter_code
_entity_poly.pdbx_strand_id
1 'polypeptide(L)'
;MKEKCPGLPNWEALKDPKCAEAFSTAETAPKGRYLGGPVTWEGFDDERVAALKLPFTVIHAGTDAAMFAELDSAYQRKAPIMLWIYSPHWAPAKYKGEWVQFPEYTPECYNDPKWGTNPDAKYDCGKPHGEIWKYAWNGMKDKWPVAYKVAKAYTIDTDELNKMSGDVDLNGKTPEEVAAAWIAAHEADWKAWAQ
;
A
#
# COMPACT_ATOMS: atom_id res chain seq x y z
N MET A 1 9.79 -6.62 -15.36
CA MET A 1 10.92 -6.72 -14.41
C MET A 1 11.69 -8.03 -14.47
N LYS A 2 11.06 -9.18 -14.74
CA LYS A 2 11.72 -10.49 -14.79
C LYS A 2 12.93 -10.59 -15.73
N GLU A 3 13.02 -9.77 -16.78
CA GLU A 3 14.19 -9.68 -17.65
C GLU A 3 15.43 -9.09 -16.95
N LYS A 4 15.24 -8.09 -16.07
CA LYS A 4 16.33 -7.38 -15.38
C LYS A 4 16.66 -7.97 -14.01
N CYS A 5 15.66 -8.57 -13.37
CA CYS A 5 15.82 -9.33 -12.14
C CYS A 5 15.03 -10.64 -12.26
N PRO A 6 15.65 -11.68 -12.86
CA PRO A 6 15.07 -13.00 -12.93
C PRO A 6 14.89 -13.56 -11.51
N GLY A 7 13.70 -14.09 -11.21
CA GLY A 7 13.36 -14.63 -9.87
C GLY A 7 12.28 -13.86 -9.14
N LEU A 8 11.97 -12.62 -9.55
CA LEU A 8 10.76 -11.94 -9.09
C LEU A 8 9.50 -12.75 -9.47
N PRO A 9 8.46 -12.76 -8.63
CA PRO A 9 8.26 -11.88 -7.46
C PRO A 9 8.84 -12.38 -6.12
N ASN A 10 9.57 -13.50 -6.06
CA ASN A 10 10.19 -13.96 -4.82
C ASN A 10 11.18 -12.91 -4.31
N TRP A 11 11.00 -12.47 -3.05
CA TRP A 11 11.83 -11.45 -2.42
C TRP A 11 13.31 -11.82 -2.38
N GLU A 12 13.66 -13.12 -2.33
CA GLU A 12 15.06 -13.56 -2.28
C GLU A 12 15.85 -13.13 -3.52
N ALA A 13 15.17 -12.97 -4.67
CA ALA A 13 15.81 -12.45 -5.88
C ALA A 13 16.38 -11.04 -5.68
N LEU A 14 15.76 -10.23 -4.80
CA LEU A 14 16.23 -8.89 -4.45
C LEU A 14 17.55 -8.89 -3.67
N LYS A 15 17.99 -10.03 -3.13
CA LYS A 15 19.29 -10.15 -2.45
C LYS A 15 20.47 -10.16 -3.43
N ASP A 16 20.23 -10.48 -4.71
CA ASP A 16 21.27 -10.39 -5.74
C ASP A 16 21.65 -8.91 -5.96
N PRO A 17 22.91 -8.50 -5.76
CA PRO A 17 23.36 -7.15 -6.01
C PRO A 17 23.05 -6.66 -7.43
N LYS A 18 23.06 -7.53 -8.45
CA LYS A 18 22.71 -7.14 -9.83
C LYS A 18 21.22 -6.84 -9.97
N CYS A 19 20.37 -7.62 -9.31
CA CYS A 19 18.95 -7.36 -9.25
C CYS A 19 18.70 -6.00 -8.58
N ALA A 20 19.33 -5.76 -7.44
CA ALA A 20 19.18 -4.51 -6.71
C ALA A 20 19.72 -3.30 -7.49
N GLU A 21 20.89 -3.42 -8.10
CA GLU A 21 21.48 -2.38 -8.95
C GLU A 21 20.55 -2.03 -10.12
N ALA A 22 19.77 -2.98 -10.65
CA ALA A 22 18.78 -2.67 -11.68
C ALA A 22 17.66 -1.72 -11.21
N PHE A 23 17.39 -1.64 -9.90
CA PHE A 23 16.47 -0.69 -9.27
C PHE A 23 17.18 0.55 -8.70
N SER A 24 18.49 0.69 -8.89
CA SER A 24 19.25 1.82 -8.33
C SER A 24 18.89 3.14 -9.01
N THR A 25 19.06 4.23 -8.26
CA THR A 25 19.13 5.59 -8.79
C THR A 25 20.52 6.16 -8.55
N ALA A 26 20.80 7.35 -9.07
CA ALA A 26 22.05 8.05 -8.81
C ALA A 26 22.32 8.27 -7.30
N GLU A 27 21.26 8.40 -6.49
CA GLU A 27 21.34 8.66 -5.06
C GLU A 27 21.58 7.40 -4.22
N THR A 28 21.12 6.23 -4.70
CA THR A 28 21.24 4.98 -3.96
C THR A 28 22.36 4.08 -4.46
N ALA A 29 22.94 4.36 -5.63
CA ALA A 29 23.95 3.52 -6.25
C ALA A 29 25.12 3.19 -5.29
N PRO A 30 25.57 1.92 -5.24
CA PRO A 30 25.14 0.79 -6.07
C PRO A 30 23.87 0.06 -5.55
N LYS A 31 23.29 0.48 -4.43
CA LYS A 31 22.09 -0.16 -3.86
C LYS A 31 20.84 0.15 -4.70
N GLY A 32 19.92 -0.80 -4.71
CA GLY A 32 18.59 -0.57 -5.26
C GLY A 32 17.82 0.47 -4.48
N ARG A 33 16.91 1.19 -5.13
CA ARG A 33 16.00 2.12 -4.45
C ARG A 33 14.66 1.42 -4.18
N TYR A 34 14.25 1.44 -2.92
CA TYR A 34 12.86 1.17 -2.53
C TYR A 34 12.17 2.51 -2.28
N LEU A 35 11.24 2.90 -3.15
CA LEU A 35 10.43 4.11 -2.93
C LEU A 35 9.34 3.82 -1.88
N GLY A 36 9.61 4.17 -0.63
CA GLY A 36 8.68 4.05 0.49
C GLY A 36 7.56 5.11 0.45
N GLY A 37 6.44 4.83 1.10
CA GLY A 37 5.39 5.82 1.32
C GLY A 37 5.83 6.95 2.24
N PRO A 38 5.04 8.04 2.39
CA PRO A 38 5.26 9.07 3.39
C PRO A 38 5.57 8.52 4.77
N VAL A 39 6.52 9.14 5.49
CA VAL A 39 6.98 8.67 6.82
C VAL A 39 5.87 8.59 7.86
N THR A 40 4.78 9.32 7.66
CA THR A 40 3.59 9.30 8.54
C THR A 40 2.66 8.12 8.30
N TRP A 41 2.87 7.33 7.25
CA TRP A 41 2.02 6.17 6.93
C TRP A 41 2.45 4.91 7.67
N GLU A 42 3.60 4.96 8.36
CA GLU A 42 4.22 3.81 9.01
C GLU A 42 4.47 2.67 7.98
N GLY A 43 5.08 1.56 8.41
CA GLY A 43 5.22 0.39 7.52
C GLY A 43 6.48 -0.41 7.65
N PHE A 44 7.44 0.05 8.46
CA PHE A 44 8.67 -0.64 8.82
C PHE A 44 9.51 -1.11 7.62
N ASP A 45 9.54 -0.31 6.54
CA ASP A 45 10.22 -0.69 5.31
C ASP A 45 11.75 -0.64 5.47
N ASP A 46 12.28 0.35 6.19
CA ASP A 46 13.70 0.43 6.57
C ASP A 46 14.11 -0.78 7.40
N GLU A 47 13.31 -1.12 8.41
CA GLU A 47 13.56 -2.25 9.29
C GLU A 47 13.47 -3.57 8.53
N ARG A 48 12.49 -3.74 7.62
CA ARG A 48 12.42 -4.91 6.75
C ARG A 48 13.67 -5.05 5.88
N VAL A 49 14.08 -3.96 5.22
CA VAL A 49 15.28 -3.95 4.37
C VAL A 49 16.52 -4.32 5.19
N ALA A 50 16.66 -3.78 6.40
CA ALA A 50 17.76 -4.10 7.30
C ALA A 50 17.69 -5.56 7.80
N ALA A 51 16.54 -6.02 8.26
CA ALA A 51 16.34 -7.35 8.82
C ALA A 51 16.57 -8.46 7.77
N LEU A 52 16.09 -8.25 6.54
CA LEU A 52 16.30 -9.17 5.42
C LEU A 52 17.66 -9.00 4.73
N LYS A 53 18.47 -8.02 5.19
CA LYS A 53 19.79 -7.68 4.65
C LYS A 53 19.75 -7.42 3.14
N LEU A 54 18.71 -6.71 2.70
CA LEU A 54 18.55 -6.38 1.29
C LEU A 54 19.56 -5.29 0.89
N PRO A 55 20.20 -5.40 -0.29
CA PRO A 55 21.07 -4.36 -0.83
C PRO A 55 20.27 -3.18 -1.41
N PHE A 56 19.33 -2.66 -0.63
CA PHE A 56 18.44 -1.56 -0.98
C PHE A 56 18.58 -0.40 0.02
N THR A 57 18.26 0.80 -0.44
CA THR A 57 18.03 1.98 0.40
C THR A 57 16.56 2.38 0.25
N VAL A 58 15.87 2.55 1.38
CA VAL A 58 14.50 3.08 1.39
C VAL A 58 14.57 4.60 1.27
N ILE A 59 13.80 5.14 0.32
CA ILE A 59 13.62 6.58 0.14
C ILE A 59 12.14 6.86 0.27
N HIS A 60 11.74 7.62 1.28
CA HIS A 60 10.35 7.95 1.51
C HIS A 60 9.90 9.12 0.64
N ALA A 61 8.80 8.95 -0.07
CA ALA A 61 8.17 10.04 -0.79
C ALA A 61 7.63 11.10 0.20
N GLY A 62 7.76 12.38 -0.15
CA GLY A 62 7.22 13.46 0.68
C GLY A 62 5.69 13.52 0.69
N THR A 63 5.05 13.08 -0.39
CA THR A 63 3.60 13.01 -0.54
C THR A 63 3.20 11.78 -1.35
N ASP A 64 1.95 11.39 -1.19
CA ASP A 64 1.30 10.36 -2.01
C ASP A 64 1.41 10.66 -3.52
N ALA A 65 1.04 11.89 -3.89
CA ALA A 65 1.09 12.35 -5.28
C ALA A 65 2.51 12.25 -5.88
N ALA A 66 3.56 12.57 -5.11
CA ALA A 66 4.94 12.45 -5.57
C ALA A 66 5.32 10.98 -5.82
N MET A 67 4.93 10.07 -4.91
CA MET A 67 5.19 8.64 -5.04
C MET A 67 4.57 8.06 -6.32
N PHE A 68 3.30 8.39 -6.58
CA PHE A 68 2.60 7.86 -7.75
C PHE A 68 2.98 8.57 -9.06
N ALA A 69 3.44 9.82 -9.02
CA ALA A 69 4.05 10.46 -10.19
C ALA A 69 5.37 9.77 -10.59
N GLU A 70 6.17 9.33 -9.63
CA GLU A 70 7.36 8.52 -9.91
C GLU A 70 7.02 7.16 -10.52
N LEU A 71 5.95 6.51 -10.03
CA LEU A 71 5.44 5.28 -10.64
C LEU A 71 5.02 5.50 -12.10
N ASP A 72 4.22 6.54 -12.38
CA ASP A 72 3.77 6.84 -13.74
C ASP A 72 4.97 7.09 -14.68
N SER A 73 5.93 7.91 -14.23
CA SER A 73 7.17 8.19 -14.97
C SER A 73 8.02 6.93 -15.24
N ALA A 74 8.17 6.06 -14.24
CA ALA A 74 8.89 4.80 -14.39
C ALA A 74 8.16 3.86 -15.37
N TYR A 75 6.85 3.74 -15.24
CA TYR A 75 6.02 2.87 -16.08
C TYR A 75 6.08 3.29 -17.55
N GLN A 76 5.91 4.59 -17.84
CA GLN A 76 5.98 5.13 -19.20
C GLN A 76 7.34 4.90 -19.87
N ARG A 77 8.43 5.04 -19.10
CA ARG A 77 9.80 4.80 -19.60
C ARG A 77 10.22 3.34 -19.54
N LYS A 78 9.36 2.44 -19.08
CA LYS A 78 9.68 1.02 -18.82
C LYS A 78 10.91 0.84 -17.92
N ALA A 79 11.09 1.76 -16.98
CA ALA A 79 12.17 1.75 -16.02
C ALA A 79 11.82 0.85 -14.81
N PRO A 80 12.80 0.15 -14.21
CA PRO A 80 12.61 -0.57 -12.97
C PRO A 80 12.16 0.34 -11.83
N ILE A 81 11.15 -0.09 -11.09
CA ILE A 81 10.71 0.56 -9.85
C ILE A 81 10.22 -0.49 -8.85
N MET A 82 10.65 -0.33 -7.61
CA MET A 82 10.05 -0.98 -6.44
C MET A 82 9.50 0.14 -5.57
N LEU A 83 8.19 0.12 -5.32
CA LEU A 83 7.51 1.15 -4.56
C LEU A 83 6.55 0.57 -3.52
N TRP A 84 6.26 1.37 -2.51
CA TRP A 84 5.19 1.12 -1.56
C TRP A 84 3.85 1.34 -2.27
N ILE A 85 2.95 0.38 -2.17
CA ILE A 85 1.63 0.45 -2.78
C ILE A 85 0.65 -0.36 -1.93
N TYR A 86 -0.64 -0.07 -2.07
CA TYR A 86 -1.71 -0.70 -1.30
C TYR A 86 -2.92 -0.96 -2.19
N SER A 87 -3.81 -1.82 -1.72
CA SER A 87 -5.11 -2.10 -2.32
C SER A 87 -6.15 -2.14 -1.19
N PRO A 88 -7.34 -1.54 -1.36
CA PRO A 88 -7.86 -0.87 -2.56
C PRO A 88 -7.14 0.46 -2.88
N HIS A 89 -6.83 0.66 -4.16
CA HIS A 89 -6.27 1.89 -4.73
C HIS A 89 -6.40 1.90 -6.26
N TRP A 90 -6.37 3.07 -6.91
CA TRP A 90 -6.41 3.16 -8.38
C TRP A 90 -5.15 2.63 -9.08
N ALA A 91 -3.99 2.75 -8.43
CA ALA A 91 -2.71 2.45 -9.07
C ALA A 91 -2.55 0.97 -9.47
N PRO A 92 -2.88 -0.03 -8.63
CA PRO A 92 -2.91 -1.44 -9.03
C PRO A 92 -3.91 -1.75 -10.16
N ALA A 93 -5.00 -0.97 -10.28
CA ALA A 93 -5.97 -1.15 -11.37
C ALA A 93 -5.45 -0.58 -12.71
N LYS A 94 -4.69 0.51 -12.68
CA LYS A 94 -4.11 1.16 -13.87
C LYS A 94 -2.84 0.47 -14.36
N TYR A 95 -1.92 0.10 -13.46
CA TYR A 95 -0.61 -0.41 -13.82
C TYR A 95 -0.49 -1.92 -13.59
N LYS A 96 0.06 -2.62 -14.58
CA LYS A 96 0.35 -4.05 -14.45
C LYS A 96 1.66 -4.25 -13.69
N GLY A 97 1.58 -4.80 -12.49
CA GLY A 97 2.71 -5.14 -11.63
C GLY A 97 2.50 -6.46 -10.89
N GLU A 98 3.46 -6.82 -10.04
CA GLU A 98 3.40 -7.98 -9.15
C GLU A 98 3.80 -7.53 -7.74
N TRP A 99 3.14 -8.06 -6.71
CA TRP A 99 3.54 -7.87 -5.32
C TRP A 99 4.83 -8.65 -5.04
N VAL A 100 5.81 -8.02 -4.39
CA VAL A 100 6.98 -8.75 -3.91
C VAL A 100 6.52 -9.75 -2.84
N GLN A 101 6.81 -11.01 -3.06
CA GLN A 101 6.45 -12.11 -2.17
C GLN A 101 7.49 -12.21 -1.06
N PHE A 102 7.39 -11.34 -0.06
CA PHE A 102 8.12 -11.46 1.22
C PHE A 102 7.58 -12.64 2.05
N PRO A 103 8.27 -13.07 3.13
CA PRO A 103 7.70 -14.04 4.07
C PRO A 103 6.32 -13.57 4.55
N GLU A 104 5.38 -14.49 4.74
CA GLU A 104 4.00 -14.11 5.04
C GLU A 104 3.90 -13.36 6.37
N TYR A 105 3.00 -12.38 6.47
CA TYR A 105 2.81 -11.64 7.70
C TYR A 105 2.16 -12.52 8.78
N THR A 106 2.69 -12.44 10.01
CA THR A 106 1.97 -12.82 11.22
C THR A 106 2.22 -11.79 12.33
N PRO A 107 1.37 -11.70 13.38
CA PRO A 107 1.61 -10.81 14.52
C PRO A 107 2.96 -11.05 15.21
N GLU A 108 3.45 -12.28 15.22
CA GLU A 108 4.73 -12.66 15.83
C GLU A 108 5.90 -12.02 15.09
N CYS A 109 5.89 -11.89 13.77
CA CYS A 109 6.95 -11.21 13.02
C CYS A 109 7.26 -9.79 13.53
N TYR A 110 6.24 -9.09 14.07
CA TYR A 110 6.38 -7.72 14.58
C TYR A 110 6.69 -7.70 16.09
N ASN A 111 6.47 -8.81 16.79
CA ASN A 111 6.52 -8.86 18.25
C ASN A 111 7.63 -9.77 18.82
N ASP A 112 8.04 -10.79 18.08
CA ASP A 112 9.07 -11.77 18.42
C ASP A 112 10.22 -11.73 17.39
N PRO A 113 11.42 -11.26 17.76
CA PRO A 113 12.58 -11.24 16.88
C PRO A 113 13.02 -12.62 16.37
N LYS A 114 12.57 -13.72 16.99
CA LYS A 114 12.98 -15.09 16.61
C LYS A 114 12.09 -15.75 15.58
N TRP A 115 10.99 -15.10 15.18
CA TRP A 115 9.96 -15.73 14.36
C TRP A 115 10.41 -16.01 12.93
N GLY A 116 11.11 -15.05 12.31
CA GLY A 116 11.38 -15.08 10.87
C GLY A 116 12.73 -15.69 10.48
N THR A 117 13.16 -15.36 9.27
CA THR A 117 14.45 -15.74 8.69
C THR A 117 15.65 -15.09 9.39
N ASN A 118 15.43 -13.97 10.08
CA ASN A 118 16.44 -13.30 10.89
C ASN A 118 16.07 -13.37 12.38
N PRO A 119 16.71 -14.24 13.18
CA PRO A 119 16.38 -14.41 14.60
C PRO A 119 16.83 -13.26 15.51
N ASP A 120 17.55 -12.28 14.96
CA ASP A 120 18.11 -11.14 15.68
C ASP A 120 17.31 -9.83 15.44
N ALA A 121 16.27 -9.87 14.60
CA ALA A 121 15.51 -8.67 14.22
C ALA A 121 14.02 -8.98 14.01
N LYS A 122 13.20 -7.93 14.03
CA LYS A 122 11.77 -7.99 13.70
C LYS A 122 11.53 -7.48 12.28
N TYR A 123 10.30 -7.61 11.80
CA TYR A 123 9.82 -7.02 10.54
C TYR A 123 10.43 -7.66 9.29
N ASP A 124 10.92 -8.89 9.38
CA ASP A 124 11.47 -9.66 8.26
C ASP A 124 10.41 -10.47 7.51
N CYS A 125 9.17 -9.96 7.49
CA CYS A 125 8.03 -10.47 6.74
C CYS A 125 7.36 -9.35 5.93
N GLY A 126 6.43 -9.73 5.07
CA GLY A 126 5.58 -8.84 4.31
C GLY A 126 4.68 -7.97 5.19
N LYS A 127 3.95 -7.04 4.56
CA LYS A 127 3.03 -6.17 5.28
C LYS A 127 1.77 -6.95 5.70
N PRO A 128 1.10 -6.52 6.79
CA PRO A 128 -0.23 -7.01 7.12
C PRO A 128 -1.17 -6.84 5.93
N HIS A 129 -2.04 -7.83 5.74
CA HIS A 129 -3.15 -7.76 4.81
C HIS A 129 -4.41 -8.23 5.56
N GLY A 130 -5.58 -7.68 5.20
CA GLY A 130 -6.82 -7.98 5.90
C GLY A 130 -7.88 -6.91 5.68
N GLU A 131 -8.85 -6.89 6.59
CA GLU A 131 -9.99 -5.98 6.51
C GLU A 131 -9.63 -4.54 6.94
N ILE A 132 -10.30 -3.56 6.32
CA ILE A 132 -10.25 -2.17 6.76
C ILE A 132 -11.27 -1.99 7.89
N TRP A 133 -10.76 -1.76 9.11
CA TRP A 133 -11.60 -1.62 10.30
C TRP A 133 -12.18 -0.21 10.45
N LYS A 134 -13.40 -0.15 10.99
CA LYS A 134 -14.10 1.10 11.32
C LYS A 134 -14.14 1.27 12.83
N TYR A 135 -13.59 2.37 13.33
CA TYR A 135 -13.60 2.71 14.75
C TYR A 135 -14.51 3.91 15.00
N ALA A 136 -15.21 3.89 16.13
CA ALA A 136 -16.08 4.97 16.57
C ALA A 136 -15.81 5.31 18.04
N TRP A 137 -15.94 6.60 18.38
CA TRP A 137 -15.95 7.02 19.77
C TRP A 137 -17.10 6.33 20.53
N ASN A 138 -16.83 5.87 21.75
CA ASN A 138 -17.76 5.06 22.54
C ASN A 138 -19.15 5.73 22.73
N GLY A 139 -19.21 7.06 22.81
CA GLY A 139 -20.47 7.82 22.97
C GLY A 139 -21.25 8.05 21.67
N MET A 140 -20.74 7.65 20.50
CA MET A 140 -21.40 7.88 19.21
C MET A 140 -22.78 7.20 19.15
N LYS A 141 -22.89 5.99 19.69
CA LYS A 141 -24.15 5.23 19.72
C LYS A 141 -25.26 5.95 20.50
N ASP A 142 -24.89 6.66 21.57
CA ASP A 142 -25.84 7.31 22.47
C ASP A 142 -26.20 8.71 21.94
N LYS A 143 -25.22 9.42 21.39
CA LYS A 143 -25.39 10.79 20.90
C LYS A 143 -25.98 10.87 19.49
N TRP A 144 -25.61 9.95 18.61
CA TRP A 144 -26.05 9.90 17.21
C TRP A 144 -26.39 8.47 16.78
N PRO A 145 -27.49 7.89 17.32
CA PRO A 145 -27.81 6.48 17.12
C PRO A 145 -27.98 6.09 15.65
N VAL A 146 -28.60 6.95 14.83
CA VAL A 146 -28.77 6.70 13.38
C VAL A 146 -27.42 6.71 12.66
N ALA A 147 -26.58 7.70 12.93
CA ALA A 147 -25.24 7.77 12.33
C ALA A 147 -24.38 6.57 12.74
N TYR A 148 -24.52 6.10 13.98
CA TYR A 148 -23.82 4.90 14.46
C TYR A 148 -24.26 3.63 13.69
N LYS A 149 -25.56 3.47 13.42
CA LYS A 149 -26.08 2.36 12.60
C LYS A 149 -25.47 2.38 11.19
N VAL A 150 -25.51 3.55 10.53
CA VAL A 150 -24.93 3.73 9.19
C VAL A 150 -23.42 3.45 9.20
N ALA A 151 -22.67 4.04 10.14
CA ALA A 151 -21.23 3.85 10.27
C ALA A 151 -20.87 2.36 10.47
N LYS A 152 -21.66 1.65 11.26
CA LYS A 152 -21.46 0.21 11.49
C LYS A 152 -21.80 -0.63 10.26
N ALA A 153 -22.85 -0.29 9.53
CA ALA A 153 -23.36 -1.10 8.43
C ALA A 153 -22.71 -0.84 7.06
N TYR A 154 -22.22 0.39 6.78
CA TYR A 154 -21.72 0.69 5.44
C TYR A 154 -20.55 -0.24 5.06
N THR A 155 -20.60 -0.75 3.85
CA THR A 155 -19.52 -1.48 3.21
C THR A 155 -19.38 -0.93 1.81
N ILE A 156 -18.16 -0.84 1.31
CA ILE A 156 -17.87 -0.36 -0.03
C ILE A 156 -17.01 -1.44 -0.68
N ASP A 157 -17.40 -1.84 -1.88
CA ASP A 157 -16.66 -2.84 -2.63
C ASP A 157 -15.25 -2.31 -3.00
N THR A 158 -14.29 -3.23 -3.12
CA THR A 158 -12.91 -2.90 -3.47
C THR A 158 -12.83 -2.22 -4.84
N ASP A 159 -13.58 -2.69 -5.84
CA ASP A 159 -13.55 -2.10 -7.18
C ASP A 159 -14.20 -0.71 -7.20
N GLU A 160 -15.21 -0.49 -6.37
CA GLU A 160 -15.80 0.84 -6.19
C GLU A 160 -14.81 1.82 -5.54
N LEU A 161 -14.10 1.40 -4.48
CA LEU A 161 -13.04 2.22 -3.86
C LEU A 161 -11.89 2.51 -4.83
N ASN A 162 -11.47 1.52 -5.62
CA ASN A 162 -10.45 1.69 -6.67
C ASN A 162 -10.90 2.73 -7.70
N LYS A 163 -12.16 2.68 -8.13
CA LYS A 163 -12.73 3.64 -9.08
C LYS A 163 -12.85 5.04 -8.48
N MET A 164 -13.35 5.15 -7.25
CA MET A 164 -13.51 6.45 -6.58
C MET A 164 -12.17 7.14 -6.34
N SER A 165 -11.16 6.41 -5.88
CA SER A 165 -9.79 6.95 -5.75
C SER A 165 -9.23 7.39 -7.10
N GLY A 166 -9.47 6.63 -8.17
CA GLY A 166 -9.04 6.99 -9.52
C GLY A 166 -9.74 8.25 -10.05
N ASP A 167 -11.01 8.44 -9.73
CA ASP A 167 -11.77 9.63 -10.10
C ASP A 167 -11.19 10.92 -9.47
N VAL A 168 -10.65 10.82 -8.25
CA VAL A 168 -9.96 11.93 -7.60
C VAL A 168 -8.58 12.14 -8.22
N ASP A 169 -7.73 11.10 -8.20
CA ASP A 169 -6.31 11.27 -8.49
C ASP A 169 -5.97 11.33 -9.98
N LEU A 170 -6.81 10.76 -10.85
CA LEU A 170 -6.60 10.73 -12.30
C LEU A 170 -7.51 11.68 -13.05
N ASN A 171 -8.77 11.82 -12.60
CA ASN A 171 -9.77 12.63 -13.31
C ASN A 171 -9.99 14.02 -12.68
N GLY A 172 -9.32 14.32 -11.56
CA GLY A 172 -9.32 15.64 -10.93
C GLY A 172 -10.65 16.04 -10.30
N LYS A 173 -11.54 15.08 -10.01
CA LYS A 173 -12.76 15.34 -9.24
C LYS A 173 -12.42 15.62 -7.78
N THR A 174 -13.25 16.39 -7.09
CA THR A 174 -13.07 16.53 -5.64
C THR A 174 -13.61 15.29 -4.90
N PRO A 175 -13.08 14.96 -3.70
CA PRO A 175 -13.64 13.90 -2.88
C PRO A 175 -15.15 14.06 -2.61
N GLU A 176 -15.63 15.30 -2.46
CA GLU A 176 -17.05 15.60 -2.23
C GLU A 176 -17.91 15.27 -3.46
N GLU A 177 -17.43 15.59 -4.66
CA GLU A 177 -18.13 15.24 -5.91
C GLU A 177 -18.25 13.72 -6.07
N VAL A 178 -17.15 13.01 -5.81
CA VAL A 178 -17.10 11.54 -5.89
C VAL A 178 -18.00 10.89 -4.84
N ALA A 179 -17.93 11.36 -3.59
CA ALA A 179 -18.77 10.88 -2.50
C ALA A 179 -20.26 11.17 -2.76
N ALA A 180 -20.61 12.36 -3.25
CA ALA A 180 -21.99 12.72 -3.57
C ALA A 180 -22.57 11.82 -4.68
N ALA A 181 -21.77 11.54 -5.72
CA ALA A 181 -22.17 10.62 -6.79
C ALA A 181 -22.41 9.20 -6.26
N TRP A 182 -21.54 8.70 -5.39
CA TRP A 182 -21.71 7.39 -4.76
C TRP A 182 -22.96 7.35 -3.86
N ILE A 183 -23.14 8.34 -2.98
CA ILE A 183 -24.32 8.44 -2.10
C ILE A 183 -25.62 8.48 -2.92
N ALA A 184 -25.66 9.19 -4.03
CA ALA A 184 -26.82 9.24 -4.92
C ALA A 184 -27.10 7.89 -5.58
N ALA A 185 -26.06 7.16 -6.00
CA ALA A 185 -26.20 5.84 -6.62
C ALA A 185 -26.61 4.74 -5.62
N HIS A 186 -26.27 4.89 -4.35
CA HIS A 186 -26.50 3.90 -3.29
C HIS A 186 -27.63 4.30 -2.32
N GLU A 187 -28.63 5.05 -2.80
CA GLU A 187 -29.72 5.57 -1.96
C GLU A 187 -30.49 4.51 -1.19
N ALA A 188 -30.79 3.38 -1.84
CA ALA A 188 -31.47 2.27 -1.18
C ALA A 188 -30.61 1.66 -0.05
N ASP A 189 -29.31 1.52 -0.27
CA ASP A 189 -28.39 0.87 0.65
C ASP A 189 -28.23 1.70 1.92
N TRP A 190 -27.88 2.99 1.81
CA TRP A 190 -27.67 3.81 2.99
C TRP A 190 -28.97 4.13 3.74
N LYS A 191 -30.12 4.15 3.06
CA LYS A 191 -31.42 4.23 3.74
C LYS A 191 -31.70 2.97 4.54
N ALA A 192 -31.41 1.79 4.00
CA ALA A 192 -31.55 0.53 4.74
C ALA A 192 -30.63 0.50 5.97
N TRP A 193 -29.40 1.02 5.86
CA TRP A 193 -28.46 1.12 6.98
C TRP A 193 -28.91 2.10 8.07
N ALA A 194 -29.74 3.08 7.74
CA ALA A 194 -30.23 4.09 8.67
C ALA A 194 -31.45 3.62 9.50
N GLN A 195 -32.07 2.48 9.13
CA GLN A 195 -33.29 1.96 9.78
C GLN A 195 -33.02 1.32 11.14
#